data_AF-A0A5N4B2F5-F1
#
_entry.id   AF-A0A5N4B2F5-F1
#
_cell.length_a   1.000
_cell.length_b   1.000
_cell.length_c   1.000
_cell.angle_alpha   90.00
_cell.angle_beta   90.00
_cell.angle_gamma   90.00
#
_symmetry.space_group_name_H-M   'P 1'
#
loop_
_entity.id
_entity.type
_entity.pdbx_description
1 polymer ?
#
loop_
_entity_poly.entity_id
_entity_poly.type
_entity_poly.pdbx_seq_one_letter_code
_entity_poly.pdbx_strand_id
1 'polypeptide(L)'
;MYNDNKNFAYIAFLSSVLGDVQRVNKLFEGNQVDPTKLLKDILLLLESLIKRVTAPRHQLDLLTVDINNFVDKHCYLGYLFEKTVREMKENGTLSAEEERCLRDRCIHFIVNLIQEIQMRLPTNVELLKKISLLSVENTLKCDKENIAELLCFFKQPAQLIPKIESQYMNINLIKWNNKSNTNDFWSEVNLYRDSGNENPFKELAKFALTILTLPHSNAEVERLFSAMNIIKSKLRNRMQLPMLNALLSVRAGLKRHGKCCDTYEMPKDVINKIKTMEVYKSDDLDDSVLDLFITETDDVI
;
A
#
# COMPACT_ATOMS: atom_id res chain seq x y z
N MET A 1 -27.28 -22.36 11.54
CA MET A 1 -26.52 -21.32 10.81
C MET A 1 -26.80 -21.35 9.31
N TYR A 2 -26.76 -22.51 8.63
CA TYR A 2 -26.91 -22.62 7.16
C TYR A 2 -28.35 -22.73 6.60
N ASN A 3 -29.38 -22.68 7.44
CA ASN A 3 -30.79 -22.84 7.02
C ASN A 3 -31.70 -21.69 7.48
N ASP A 4 -31.11 -20.54 7.80
CA ASP A 4 -31.84 -19.36 8.26
C ASP A 4 -31.72 -18.26 7.21
N ASN A 5 -32.85 -17.90 6.62
CA ASN A 5 -32.95 -16.87 5.59
C ASN A 5 -32.46 -15.50 6.08
N LYS A 6 -32.56 -15.21 7.40
CA LYS A 6 -32.04 -13.96 8.00
C LYS A 6 -30.52 -13.90 7.91
N ASN A 7 -29.84 -15.02 8.20
CA ASN A 7 -28.39 -15.12 8.06
C ASN A 7 -27.97 -15.05 6.58
N PHE A 8 -28.76 -15.65 5.68
CA PHE A 8 -28.50 -15.53 4.24
C PHE A 8 -28.59 -14.08 3.76
N ALA A 9 -29.62 -13.34 4.15
CA ALA A 9 -29.75 -11.91 3.82
C ALA A 9 -28.54 -11.11 4.34
N TYR A 10 -28.15 -11.32 5.60
CA TYR A 10 -26.98 -10.66 6.18
C TYR A 10 -25.68 -10.99 5.42
N ILE A 11 -25.45 -12.26 5.07
CA ILE A 11 -24.27 -12.68 4.30
C ILE A 11 -24.30 -12.11 2.88
N ALA A 12 -25.47 -12.04 2.24
CA ALA A 12 -25.61 -11.45 0.91
C ALA A 12 -25.24 -9.96 0.92
N PHE A 13 -25.66 -9.23 1.95
CA PHE A 13 -25.21 -7.86 2.20
C PHE A 13 -23.70 -7.79 2.39
N LEU A 14 -23.16 -8.57 3.34
CA LEU A 14 -21.73 -8.59 3.65
C LEU A 14 -20.87 -8.90 2.43
N SER A 15 -21.26 -9.86 1.61
CA SER A 15 -20.54 -10.24 0.39
C SER A 15 -20.34 -9.05 -0.54
N SER A 16 -21.36 -8.22 -0.71
CA SER A 16 -21.26 -7.02 -1.56
C SER A 16 -20.29 -5.97 -1.02
N VAL A 17 -20.24 -5.79 0.31
CA VAL A 17 -19.38 -4.80 0.96
C VAL A 17 -17.95 -5.32 1.04
N LEU A 18 -17.77 -6.57 1.46
CA LEU A 18 -16.48 -7.22 1.57
C LEU A 18 -15.80 -7.38 0.21
N GLY A 19 -16.56 -7.55 -0.88
CA GLY A 19 -15.99 -7.57 -2.23
C GLY A 19 -15.23 -6.29 -2.58
N ASP A 20 -15.78 -5.12 -2.24
CA ASP A 20 -15.14 -3.82 -2.44
C ASP A 20 -13.91 -3.65 -1.53
N VAL A 21 -14.02 -4.03 -0.25
CA VAL A 21 -12.92 -3.96 0.72
C VAL A 21 -11.76 -4.88 0.31
N GLN A 22 -12.07 -6.12 -0.06
CA GLN A 22 -11.07 -7.10 -0.51
C GLN A 22 -10.36 -6.65 -1.79
N ARG A 23 -11.07 -5.99 -2.71
CA ARG A 23 -10.45 -5.42 -3.92
C ARG A 23 -9.36 -4.42 -3.54
N VAL A 24 -9.66 -3.47 -2.66
CA VAL A 24 -8.68 -2.47 -2.21
C VAL A 24 -7.57 -3.12 -1.42
N ASN A 25 -7.87 -4.03 -0.50
CA ASN A 25 -6.85 -4.73 0.28
C ASN A 25 -5.83 -5.48 -0.62
N LYS A 26 -6.32 -6.14 -1.68
CA LYS A 26 -5.45 -6.79 -2.68
C LYS A 26 -4.51 -5.82 -3.40
N LEU A 27 -4.89 -4.55 -3.57
CA LEU A 27 -3.99 -3.52 -4.13
C LEU A 27 -2.85 -3.23 -3.16
N PHE A 28 -3.12 -3.15 -1.85
CA PHE A 28 -2.09 -2.92 -0.83
C PHE A 28 -1.17 -4.13 -0.63
N GLU A 29 -1.65 -5.33 -0.94
CA GLU A 29 -0.87 -6.58 -0.94
C GLU A 29 -0.06 -6.79 -2.24
N GLY A 30 -0.34 -6.02 -3.28
CA GLY A 30 0.26 -6.20 -4.61
C GLY A 30 1.74 -5.80 -4.68
N ASN A 31 2.51 -6.50 -5.53
CA ASN A 31 3.95 -6.27 -5.68
C ASN A 31 4.32 -5.14 -6.66
N GLN A 32 3.40 -4.74 -7.53
CA GLN A 32 3.65 -3.84 -8.67
C GLN A 32 2.56 -2.76 -8.75
N VAL A 33 2.10 -2.30 -7.60
CA VAL A 33 1.04 -1.29 -7.53
C VAL A 33 1.67 0.08 -7.46
N ASP A 34 1.08 1.03 -8.20
CA ASP A 34 1.54 2.42 -8.19
C ASP A 34 1.23 3.05 -6.83
N PRO A 35 2.26 3.37 -6.03
CA PRO A 35 2.05 3.88 -4.68
C PRO A 35 1.37 5.25 -4.65
N THR A 36 1.49 6.01 -5.74
CA THR A 36 0.88 7.35 -5.85
C THR A 36 -0.65 7.29 -6.00
N LYS A 37 -1.21 6.10 -6.30
CA LYS A 37 -2.64 5.88 -6.53
C LYS A 37 -3.35 5.18 -5.36
N LEU A 38 -2.61 4.41 -4.55
CA LEU A 38 -3.15 3.61 -3.44
C LEU A 38 -4.06 4.38 -2.47
N LEU A 39 -3.65 5.58 -2.06
CA LEU A 39 -4.42 6.39 -1.12
C LEU A 39 -5.75 6.85 -1.73
N LYS A 40 -5.76 7.17 -3.02
CA LYS A 40 -6.98 7.52 -3.76
C LYS A 40 -7.99 6.37 -3.74
N ASP A 41 -7.52 5.13 -3.91
CA ASP A 41 -8.39 3.95 -3.89
C ASP A 41 -9.03 3.71 -2.51
N ILE A 42 -8.31 3.97 -1.41
CA ILE A 42 -8.91 3.93 -0.06
C ILE A 42 -9.97 5.03 0.10
N LEU A 43 -9.69 6.25 -0.35
CA LEU A 43 -10.63 7.36 -0.23
C LEU A 43 -11.91 7.10 -1.04
N LEU A 44 -11.79 6.51 -2.22
CA LEU A 44 -12.93 6.09 -3.04
C LEU A 44 -13.75 4.98 -2.36
N LEU A 45 -13.09 4.03 -1.69
CA LEU A 45 -13.78 3.02 -0.87
C LEU A 45 -14.53 3.68 0.29
N LEU A 46 -13.89 4.60 1.00
CA LEU A 46 -14.48 5.33 2.11
C LEU A 46 -15.72 6.12 1.68
N GLU A 47 -15.60 6.86 0.57
CA GLU A 47 -16.70 7.61 -0.03
C GLU A 47 -17.86 6.69 -0.47
N SER A 48 -17.54 5.54 -1.06
CA SER A 48 -18.54 4.52 -1.43
C SER A 48 -19.28 3.97 -0.20
N LEU A 49 -18.55 3.66 0.87
CA LEU A 49 -19.13 3.15 2.12
C LEU A 49 -20.03 4.20 2.79
N ILE A 50 -19.60 5.46 2.85
CA ILE A 50 -20.39 6.56 3.41
C ILE A 50 -21.68 6.75 2.60
N LYS A 51 -21.59 6.81 1.27
CA LYS A 51 -22.76 6.95 0.38
C LYS A 51 -23.79 5.83 0.53
N ARG A 52 -23.39 4.63 0.99
CA ARG A 52 -24.31 3.51 1.24
C ARG A 52 -25.19 3.73 2.47
N VAL A 53 -24.75 4.52 3.45
CA VAL A 53 -25.46 4.71 4.74
C VAL A 53 -25.93 6.14 4.97
N THR A 54 -25.49 7.13 4.19
CA THR A 54 -25.91 8.53 4.34
C THR A 54 -26.81 9.00 3.20
N ALA A 55 -27.71 9.92 3.48
CA ALA A 55 -28.53 10.56 2.45
C ALA A 55 -27.66 11.39 1.47
N PRO A 56 -28.01 11.46 0.16
CA PRO A 56 -27.19 12.11 -0.89
C PRO A 56 -26.87 13.60 -0.70
N ARG A 57 -27.47 14.26 0.29
CA ARG A 57 -27.42 15.72 0.49
C ARG A 57 -26.29 16.20 1.38
N HIS A 58 -25.54 15.31 2.04
CA HIS A 58 -24.47 15.72 2.94
C HIS A 58 -23.10 15.54 2.28
N GLN A 59 -22.42 16.65 2.02
CA GLN A 59 -20.99 16.64 1.71
C GLN A 59 -20.25 16.51 3.03
N LEU A 60 -19.92 15.28 3.43
CA LEU A 60 -19.23 14.98 4.67
C LEU A 60 -17.72 14.93 4.42
N ASP A 61 -16.94 15.50 5.33
CA ASP A 61 -15.49 15.28 5.32
C ASP A 61 -15.21 13.82 5.68
N LEU A 62 -14.60 13.10 4.73
CA LEU A 62 -14.36 11.67 4.81
C LEU A 62 -13.43 11.29 5.97
N LEU A 63 -12.58 12.22 6.43
CA LEU A 63 -11.51 11.93 7.39
C LEU A 63 -11.86 12.23 8.85
N THR A 64 -12.80 13.14 9.11
CA THR A 64 -13.03 13.66 10.47
C THR A 64 -14.46 13.48 10.96
N VAL A 65 -15.40 13.17 10.08
CA VAL A 65 -16.81 13.14 10.44
C VAL A 65 -17.18 11.84 11.17
N ASP A 66 -17.82 12.00 12.33
CA ASP A 66 -18.58 10.93 12.96
C ASP A 66 -19.89 10.68 12.19
N ILE A 67 -19.91 9.57 11.46
CA ILE A 67 -21.00 9.22 10.55
C ILE A 67 -22.28 8.86 11.31
N ASN A 68 -22.20 8.53 12.60
CA ASN A 68 -23.36 8.16 13.41
C ASN A 68 -24.50 9.18 13.35
N ASN A 69 -24.17 10.47 13.19
CA ASN A 69 -25.14 11.56 13.13
C ASN A 69 -25.86 11.70 11.77
N PHE A 70 -25.33 11.06 10.72
CA PHE A 70 -25.80 11.21 9.33
C PHE A 70 -26.39 9.93 8.74
N VAL A 71 -26.48 8.87 9.55
CA VAL A 71 -26.99 7.56 9.15
C VAL A 71 -28.47 7.62 8.79
N ASP A 72 -28.80 7.20 7.58
CA ASP A 72 -30.16 6.92 7.14
C ASP A 72 -30.56 5.48 7.49
N LYS A 73 -31.54 5.32 8.37
CA LYS A 73 -32.06 4.02 8.81
C LYS A 73 -32.85 3.28 7.72
N HIS A 74 -33.20 3.96 6.63
CA HIS A 74 -33.91 3.41 5.47
C HIS A 74 -33.01 3.28 4.24
N CYS A 75 -31.69 3.25 4.43
CA CYS A 75 -30.74 3.10 3.34
C CYS A 75 -30.91 1.78 2.57
N TYR A 76 -30.59 1.82 1.28
CA TYR A 76 -30.59 0.65 0.41
C TYR A 76 -29.36 -0.25 0.68
N LEU A 77 -29.61 -1.49 1.09
CA LEU A 77 -28.55 -2.44 1.50
C LEU A 77 -28.19 -3.46 0.40
N GLY A 78 -28.61 -3.21 -0.84
CA GLY A 78 -28.28 -4.04 -2.01
C GLY A 78 -29.40 -4.98 -2.45
N TYR A 79 -29.40 -5.34 -3.73
CA TYR A 79 -30.52 -6.02 -4.36
C TYR A 79 -30.84 -7.38 -3.74
N LEU A 80 -29.82 -8.21 -3.51
CA LEU A 80 -30.01 -9.54 -2.94
C LEU A 80 -30.53 -9.48 -1.49
N PHE A 81 -30.09 -8.49 -0.70
CA PHE A 81 -30.62 -8.24 0.63
C PHE A 81 -32.10 -7.83 0.57
N GLU A 82 -32.44 -6.84 -0.26
CA GLU A 82 -33.83 -6.36 -0.36
C GLU A 82 -34.78 -7.42 -0.92
N LYS A 83 -34.33 -8.21 -1.90
CA LYS A 83 -35.10 -9.32 -2.46
C LYS A 83 -35.41 -10.38 -1.40
N THR A 84 -34.40 -10.81 -0.65
CA THR A 84 -34.58 -11.84 0.40
C THR A 84 -35.45 -11.36 1.54
N VAL A 85 -35.31 -10.10 1.98
CA VAL A 85 -36.19 -9.50 3.00
C VAL A 85 -37.64 -9.42 2.50
N ARG A 86 -37.85 -9.07 1.23
CA ARG A 86 -39.20 -9.04 0.62
C ARG A 86 -39.84 -10.42 0.59
N GLU A 87 -39.12 -11.43 0.10
CA GLU A 87 -39.59 -12.83 0.07
C GLU A 87 -39.91 -13.33 1.49
N MET A 88 -39.11 -12.98 2.49
CA MET A 88 -39.38 -13.36 3.88
C MET A 88 -40.62 -12.68 4.47
N LYS A 89 -40.91 -11.43 4.09
CA LYS A 89 -42.15 -10.72 4.47
C LYS A 89 -43.38 -11.33 3.82
N GLU A 90 -43.31 -11.64 2.53
CA GLU A 90 -44.40 -12.27 1.77
C GLU A 90 -44.75 -13.65 2.34
N ASN A 91 -43.75 -14.40 2.79
CA ASN A 91 -43.92 -15.71 3.43
C ASN A 91 -44.32 -15.61 4.93
N GLY A 92 -44.48 -14.42 5.49
CA GLY A 92 -44.84 -14.21 6.91
C GLY A 92 -43.76 -14.62 7.92
N THR A 93 -42.53 -14.85 7.46
CA THR A 93 -41.41 -15.38 8.28
C THR A 93 -40.55 -14.32 8.97
N LEU A 94 -40.81 -13.04 8.67
CA LEU A 94 -40.04 -11.90 9.21
C LEU A 94 -40.99 -10.83 9.76
N SER A 95 -40.89 -10.57 11.06
CA SER A 95 -41.59 -9.45 11.69
C SER A 95 -40.91 -8.11 11.39
N ALA A 96 -41.65 -7.01 11.57
CA ALA A 96 -41.11 -5.65 11.37
C ALA A 96 -39.96 -5.32 12.34
N GLU A 97 -40.02 -5.83 13.58
CA GLU A 97 -38.96 -5.64 14.58
C GLU A 97 -37.68 -6.39 14.21
N GLU A 98 -37.81 -7.61 13.70
CA GLU A 98 -36.67 -8.42 13.26
C GLU A 98 -36.01 -7.86 12.00
N GLU A 99 -36.79 -7.34 11.05
CA GLU A 99 -36.25 -6.61 9.90
C GLU A 99 -35.45 -5.39 10.36
N ARG A 100 -36.01 -4.60 11.29
CA ARG A 100 -35.33 -3.42 11.82
C ARG A 100 -34.01 -3.79 12.47
N CYS A 101 -34.00 -4.82 13.31
CA CYS A 101 -32.79 -5.34 13.94
C CYS A 101 -31.75 -5.81 12.89
N LEU A 102 -32.19 -6.49 11.84
CA LEU A 102 -31.31 -6.94 10.76
C LEU A 102 -30.69 -5.77 10.00
N ARG A 103 -31.48 -4.75 9.65
CA ARG A 103 -30.99 -3.53 9.00
C ARG A 103 -30.02 -2.76 9.90
N ASP A 104 -30.36 -2.59 11.17
CA ASP A 104 -29.51 -1.91 12.14
C ASP A 104 -28.15 -2.63 12.28
N ARG A 105 -28.12 -3.97 12.26
CA ARG A 105 -26.86 -4.74 12.23
C ARG A 105 -26.03 -4.48 10.98
N CYS A 106 -26.64 -4.43 9.80
CA CYS A 106 -25.94 -4.13 8.54
C CYS A 106 -25.36 -2.71 8.55
N ILE A 107 -26.14 -1.74 9.01
CA ILE A 107 -25.73 -0.34 9.12
C ILE A 107 -24.58 -0.21 10.13
N HIS A 108 -24.71 -0.81 11.30
CA HIS A 108 -23.69 -0.80 12.34
C HIS A 108 -22.38 -1.42 11.85
N PHE A 109 -22.45 -2.49 11.04
CA PHE A 109 -21.27 -3.05 10.40
C PHE A 109 -20.56 -2.04 9.48
N ILE A 110 -21.29 -1.31 8.62
CA ILE A 110 -20.68 -0.29 7.76
C ILE A 110 -20.09 0.85 8.58
N VAL A 111 -20.81 1.35 9.59
CA VAL A 111 -20.32 2.44 10.45
C VAL A 111 -19.02 2.03 11.14
N ASN A 112 -18.98 0.85 11.76
CA ASN A 112 -17.77 0.35 12.40
C ASN A 112 -16.64 0.15 11.39
N LEU A 113 -16.94 -0.39 10.20
CA LEU A 113 -15.94 -0.55 9.14
C LEU A 113 -15.34 0.79 8.72
N ILE A 114 -16.15 1.84 8.61
CA ILE A 114 -15.66 3.17 8.25
C ILE A 114 -14.77 3.74 9.37
N GLN A 115 -15.20 3.66 10.63
CA GLN A 115 -14.40 4.09 11.78
C GLN A 115 -13.06 3.35 11.84
N GLU A 116 -13.07 2.05 11.63
CA GLU A 116 -11.87 1.21 11.58
C GLU A 116 -10.93 1.62 10.43
N ILE A 117 -11.45 1.97 9.25
CA ILE A 117 -10.62 2.49 8.14
C ILE A 117 -10.04 3.86 8.51
N GLN A 118 -10.85 4.77 9.06
CA GLN A 118 -10.41 6.10 9.49
C GLN A 118 -9.31 6.03 10.56
N MET A 119 -9.43 5.14 11.55
CA MET A 119 -8.42 4.95 12.60
C MET A 119 -7.07 4.44 12.08
N ARG A 120 -7.06 3.70 10.96
CA ARG A 120 -5.82 3.18 10.34
C ARG A 120 -5.16 4.21 9.43
N LEU A 121 -5.87 5.26 9.05
CA LEU A 121 -5.32 6.35 8.27
C LEU A 121 -4.50 7.29 9.18
N PRO A 122 -3.29 7.70 8.75
CA PRO A 122 -2.46 8.54 9.60
C PRO A 122 -2.98 9.99 9.62
N THR A 123 -2.65 10.77 10.65
CA THR A 123 -3.16 12.15 10.80
C THR A 123 -2.77 13.10 9.66
N ASN A 124 -1.70 12.79 8.94
CA ASN A 124 -1.16 13.56 7.81
C ASN A 124 -1.70 13.11 6.45
N VAL A 125 -2.84 12.42 6.38
CA VAL A 125 -3.44 11.93 5.12
C VAL A 125 -3.55 12.99 4.05
N GLU A 126 -3.98 14.22 4.38
CA GLU A 126 -4.11 15.30 3.40
C GLU A 126 -2.78 15.63 2.69
N LEU A 127 -1.66 15.62 3.42
CA LEU A 127 -0.34 15.80 2.83
C LEU A 127 0.11 14.56 2.05
N LEU A 128 -0.22 13.35 2.53
CA LEU A 128 0.09 12.13 1.79
C LEU A 128 -0.70 12.02 0.48
N LYS A 129 -1.89 12.61 0.38
CA LYS A 129 -2.62 12.72 -0.91
C LYS A 129 -1.79 13.48 -1.95
N LYS A 130 -0.95 14.41 -1.52
CA LYS A 130 -0.05 15.17 -2.43
C LYS A 130 1.08 14.32 -2.99
N ILE A 131 1.33 13.11 -2.49
CA ILE A 131 2.23 12.15 -3.16
C ILE A 131 1.71 11.82 -4.57
N SER A 132 0.38 11.88 -4.79
CA SER A 132 -0.20 11.72 -6.13
C SER A 132 0.30 12.74 -7.15
N LEU A 133 0.83 13.90 -6.71
CA LEU A 133 1.47 14.89 -7.58
C LEU A 133 2.66 14.29 -8.33
N LEU A 134 3.35 13.31 -7.75
CA LEU A 134 4.49 12.62 -8.37
C LEU A 134 4.06 11.55 -9.38
N SER A 135 2.77 11.28 -9.56
CA SER A 135 2.32 10.38 -10.63
C SER A 135 2.66 10.94 -12.01
N VAL A 136 2.85 10.06 -13.00
CA VAL A 136 3.15 10.51 -14.39
C VAL A 136 2.03 11.39 -14.95
N GLU A 137 0.78 11.07 -14.61
CA GLU A 137 -0.39 11.82 -15.05
C GLU A 137 -0.42 13.25 -14.48
N ASN A 138 0.02 13.46 -13.24
CA ASN A 138 0.00 14.78 -12.62
C ASN A 138 1.25 15.62 -12.94
N THR A 139 2.43 14.97 -12.99
CA THR A 139 3.71 15.63 -13.34
C THR A 139 3.72 16.21 -14.76
N LEU A 140 3.02 15.57 -15.70
CA LEU A 140 3.00 15.99 -17.11
C LEU A 140 1.86 16.97 -17.46
N LYS A 141 1.01 17.37 -16.50
CA LYS A 141 -0.02 18.38 -16.73
C LYS A 141 0.58 19.75 -17.05
N CYS A 142 -0.17 20.58 -17.78
CA CYS A 142 0.21 21.98 -18.00
C CYS A 142 -0.05 22.83 -16.75
N ASP A 143 -1.21 22.63 -16.11
CA ASP A 143 -1.56 23.26 -14.85
C ASP A 143 -1.23 22.31 -13.70
N LYS A 144 -0.27 22.72 -12.86
CA LYS A 144 0.32 21.89 -11.79
C LYS A 144 0.07 22.53 -10.45
N GLU A 145 -0.40 21.72 -9.50
CA GLU A 145 -0.40 22.12 -8.10
C GLU A 145 1.05 22.28 -7.60
N ASN A 146 1.24 23.20 -6.66
CA ASN A 146 2.54 23.48 -6.07
C ASN A 146 3.02 22.29 -5.20
N ILE A 147 4.28 21.86 -5.40
CA ILE A 147 4.89 20.72 -4.71
C ILE A 147 5.56 21.11 -3.37
N ALA A 148 5.71 22.39 -3.05
CA ALA A 148 6.41 22.89 -1.87
C ALA A 148 5.84 22.34 -0.56
N GLU A 149 4.52 22.21 -0.43
CA GLU A 149 3.93 21.63 0.79
C GLU A 149 4.41 20.20 1.03
N LEU A 150 4.54 19.40 -0.03
CA LEU A 150 5.08 18.04 0.04
C LEU A 150 6.57 18.07 0.40
N LEU A 151 7.35 18.98 -0.20
CA LEU A 151 8.78 19.13 0.08
C LEU A 151 9.05 19.55 1.53
N CYS A 152 8.27 20.51 2.04
CA CYS A 152 8.32 20.96 3.43
C CYS A 152 7.94 19.83 4.39
N PHE A 153 6.92 19.03 4.06
CA PHE A 153 6.52 17.88 4.88
C PHE A 153 7.64 16.86 5.03
N PHE A 154 8.37 16.56 3.95
CA PHE A 154 9.54 15.70 3.94
C PHE A 154 10.85 16.40 4.35
N LYS A 155 10.74 17.59 4.97
CA LYS A 155 11.85 18.36 5.54
C LYS A 155 13.00 18.61 4.57
N GLN A 156 12.69 18.85 3.30
CA GLN A 156 13.71 19.20 2.31
C GLN A 156 14.38 20.55 2.68
N PRO A 157 15.70 20.70 2.43
CA PRO A 157 16.41 21.95 2.68
C PRO A 157 15.76 23.11 1.91
N ALA A 158 15.55 24.24 2.59
CA ALA A 158 14.89 25.42 2.00
C ALA A 158 15.58 25.93 0.72
N GLN A 159 16.89 25.72 0.58
CA GLN A 159 17.66 26.10 -0.61
C GLN A 159 17.41 25.19 -1.82
N LEU A 160 16.94 23.96 -1.60
CA LEU A 160 16.62 23.01 -2.67
C LEU A 160 15.18 23.16 -3.16
N ILE A 161 14.26 23.65 -2.32
CA ILE A 161 12.84 23.77 -2.67
C ILE A 161 12.63 24.57 -3.98
N PRO A 162 13.18 25.79 -4.17
CA PRO A 162 12.98 26.53 -5.41
C PRO A 162 13.55 25.83 -6.64
N LYS A 163 14.66 25.09 -6.47
CA LYS A 163 15.26 24.30 -7.55
C LYS A 163 14.34 23.17 -7.98
N ILE A 164 13.81 22.41 -7.02
CA ILE A 164 12.89 21.31 -7.28
C ILE A 164 11.59 21.82 -7.89
N GLU A 165 11.04 22.94 -7.42
CA GLU A 165 9.84 23.56 -8.01
C GLU A 165 10.07 23.93 -9.48
N SER A 166 11.20 24.58 -9.80
CA SER A 166 11.52 24.93 -11.18
C SER A 166 11.69 23.70 -12.06
N GLN A 167 12.34 22.65 -11.56
CA GLN A 167 12.47 21.37 -12.25
C GLN A 167 11.11 20.73 -12.50
N TYR A 168 10.23 20.74 -11.49
CA TYR A 168 8.90 20.17 -11.55
C TYR A 168 8.02 20.88 -12.57
N MET A 169 8.13 22.20 -12.70
CA MET A 169 7.41 22.95 -13.72
C MET A 169 7.91 22.63 -15.13
N ASN A 170 9.22 22.56 -15.33
CA ASN A 170 9.85 22.39 -16.65
C ASN A 170 9.86 20.94 -17.18
N ILE A 171 9.56 19.94 -16.35
CA ILE A 171 9.63 18.52 -16.75
C ILE A 171 8.70 18.16 -17.94
N ASN A 172 7.61 18.92 -18.13
CA ASN A 172 6.65 18.69 -19.23
C ASN A 172 7.16 19.18 -20.59
N LEU A 173 8.23 19.98 -20.64
CA LEU A 173 8.85 20.47 -21.87
C LEU A 173 9.56 19.36 -22.65
N ILE A 174 9.88 18.26 -21.98
CA ILE A 174 10.56 17.11 -22.55
C ILE A 174 9.56 16.00 -22.86
N LYS A 175 9.77 15.32 -23.99
CA LYS A 175 9.00 14.14 -24.36
C LYS A 175 9.61 12.91 -23.72
N TRP A 176 8.86 12.31 -22.80
CA TRP A 176 9.22 11.07 -22.12
C TRP A 176 8.62 9.85 -22.81
N ASN A 177 9.31 8.72 -22.76
CA ASN A 177 8.87 7.45 -23.34
C ASN A 177 7.92 6.71 -22.39
N ASN A 178 8.26 6.64 -21.10
CA ASN A 178 7.47 5.94 -20.11
C ASN A 178 6.36 6.84 -19.57
N LYS A 179 5.12 6.61 -20.01
CA LYS A 179 3.94 7.39 -19.58
C LYS A 179 2.94 6.63 -18.72
N SER A 180 3.08 5.31 -18.64
CA SER A 180 2.14 4.42 -17.97
C SER A 180 2.58 4.03 -16.56
N ASN A 181 3.89 3.87 -16.33
CA ASN A 181 4.45 3.42 -15.06
C ASN A 181 5.24 4.55 -14.39
N THR A 182 4.81 4.94 -13.19
CA THR A 182 5.45 5.98 -12.38
C THR A 182 6.91 5.65 -12.03
N ASN A 183 7.22 4.39 -11.70
CA ASN A 183 8.59 3.99 -11.35
C ASN A 183 9.54 4.04 -12.55
N ASP A 184 9.08 3.56 -13.71
CA ASP A 184 9.88 3.57 -14.94
C ASP A 184 10.07 5.01 -15.45
N PHE A 185 9.04 5.85 -15.34
CA PHE A 185 9.11 7.27 -15.64
C PHE A 185 10.18 7.99 -14.81
N TRP A 186 10.14 7.86 -13.48
CA TRP A 186 11.14 8.53 -12.63
C TRP A 186 12.55 7.96 -12.80
N SER A 187 12.66 6.67 -13.16
CA SER A 187 13.94 6.07 -13.56
C SER A 187 14.49 6.69 -14.85
N GLU A 188 13.63 6.91 -15.85
CA GLU A 188 13.98 7.61 -17.10
C GLU A 188 14.40 9.07 -16.82
N VAL A 189 13.66 9.80 -16.00
CA VAL A 189 14.00 11.19 -15.61
C VAL A 189 15.33 11.26 -14.88
N ASN A 190 15.66 10.28 -14.03
CA ASN A 190 16.94 10.23 -13.32
C ASN A 190 18.13 9.94 -14.27
N LEU A 191 17.90 9.13 -15.29
CA LEU A 191 18.91 8.77 -16.30
C LEU A 191 19.02 9.80 -17.43
N TYR A 192 18.07 10.73 -17.54
CA TYR A 192 18.09 11.78 -18.55
C TYR A 192 19.38 12.62 -18.49
N ARG A 193 19.91 12.94 -19.67
CA ARG A 193 21.09 13.79 -19.85
C ARG A 193 20.78 14.82 -20.92
N ASP A 194 21.13 16.07 -20.64
CA ASP A 194 21.03 17.15 -21.61
C ASP A 194 22.24 17.16 -22.57
N SER A 195 22.32 18.17 -23.44
CA SER A 195 23.45 18.34 -24.36
C SER A 195 24.80 18.58 -23.67
N GLY A 196 24.79 18.98 -22.40
CA GLY A 196 25.97 19.13 -21.54
C GLY A 196 26.33 17.86 -20.78
N ASN A 197 25.59 16.75 -20.97
CA ASN A 197 25.72 15.51 -20.22
C ASN A 197 25.43 15.67 -18.71
N GLU A 198 24.64 16.68 -18.33
CA GLU A 198 24.12 16.86 -16.97
C GLU A 198 22.64 16.48 -16.89
N ASN A 199 22.14 16.21 -15.67
CA ASN A 199 20.71 15.97 -15.46
C ASN A 199 20.04 17.24 -14.90
N PRO A 200 19.29 18.00 -15.72
CA PRO A 200 18.58 19.19 -15.26
C PRO A 200 17.49 18.91 -14.21
N PHE A 201 17.01 17.67 -14.08
CA PHE A 201 15.97 17.25 -13.13
C PHE A 201 16.50 16.41 -11.96
N LYS A 202 17.81 16.42 -11.72
CA LYS A 202 18.48 15.55 -10.73
C LYS A 202 17.81 15.57 -9.35
N GLU A 203 17.57 16.77 -8.80
CA GLU A 203 17.03 16.94 -7.44
C GLU A 203 15.58 16.46 -7.35
N LEU A 204 14.76 16.80 -8.34
CA LEU A 204 13.39 16.33 -8.43
C LEU A 204 13.32 14.80 -8.58
N ALA A 205 14.14 14.23 -9.44
CA ALA A 205 14.18 12.78 -9.67
C ALA A 205 14.61 12.03 -8.40
N LYS A 206 15.66 12.52 -7.72
CA LYS A 206 16.12 11.98 -6.43
C LYS A 206 15.02 12.05 -5.38
N PHE A 207 14.35 13.20 -5.26
CA PHE A 207 13.22 13.37 -4.35
C PHE A 207 12.09 12.37 -4.66
N ALA A 208 11.63 12.31 -5.90
CA ALA A 208 10.54 11.44 -6.31
C ALA A 208 10.87 9.96 -6.06
N LEU A 209 12.06 9.50 -6.46
CA LEU A 209 12.50 8.13 -6.21
C LEU A 209 12.59 7.82 -4.70
N THR A 210 13.02 8.77 -3.89
CA THR A 210 13.06 8.61 -2.41
C THR A 210 11.66 8.44 -1.83
N ILE A 211 10.66 9.14 -2.35
CA ILE A 211 9.28 8.97 -1.89
C ILE A 211 8.70 7.63 -2.35
N LEU A 212 8.99 7.21 -3.58
CA LEU A 212 8.49 5.95 -4.17
C LEU A 212 9.11 4.69 -3.55
N THR A 213 10.26 4.81 -2.88
CA THR A 213 10.89 3.70 -2.15
C THR A 213 10.34 3.52 -0.73
N LEU A 214 9.53 4.47 -0.23
CA LEU A 214 8.93 4.34 1.08
C LEU A 214 7.94 3.18 1.10
N PRO A 215 7.91 2.37 2.17
CA PRO A 215 6.91 1.32 2.30
C PRO A 215 5.53 1.93 2.52
N HIS A 216 4.63 1.74 1.55
CA HIS A 216 3.26 2.27 1.60
C HIS A 216 2.27 1.33 2.33
N SER A 217 2.68 0.09 2.60
CA SER A 217 1.87 -0.90 3.32
C SER A 217 2.76 -1.89 4.08
N ASN A 218 2.14 -2.63 5.00
CA ASN A 218 2.83 -3.70 5.73
C ASN A 218 3.01 -4.98 4.90
N ALA A 219 2.59 -5.00 3.63
CA ALA A 219 2.58 -6.22 2.82
C ALA A 219 3.98 -6.81 2.59
N GLU A 220 5.02 -5.98 2.49
CA GLU A 220 6.41 -6.49 2.40
C GLU A 220 6.83 -7.23 3.67
N VAL A 221 6.45 -6.70 4.84
CA VAL A 221 6.73 -7.31 6.15
C VAL A 221 5.96 -8.62 6.31
N GLU A 222 4.68 -8.65 5.93
CA GLU A 222 3.89 -9.89 5.95
C GLU A 222 4.44 -10.96 5.00
N ARG A 223 4.93 -10.55 3.82
CA ARG A 223 5.63 -11.47 2.89
C ARG A 223 6.91 -12.03 3.50
N LEU A 224 7.68 -11.20 4.22
CA LEU A 224 8.86 -11.68 4.94
C LEU A 224 8.48 -12.69 6.02
N PHE A 225 7.44 -12.43 6.82
CA PHE A 225 6.96 -13.37 7.83
C PHE A 225 6.40 -14.66 7.22
N SER A 226 5.74 -14.58 6.07
CA SER A 226 5.31 -15.76 5.31
C SER A 226 6.51 -16.60 4.87
N ALA A 227 7.56 -15.96 4.32
CA ALA A 227 8.81 -16.64 3.97
C ALA A 227 9.49 -17.25 5.21
N MET A 228 9.47 -16.55 6.35
CA MET A 228 9.99 -17.05 7.62
C MET A 228 9.24 -18.31 8.09
N ASN A 229 7.90 -18.32 7.99
CA ASN A 229 7.08 -19.49 8.34
C ASN A 229 7.34 -20.70 7.44
N ILE A 230 7.69 -20.48 6.17
CA ILE A 230 8.11 -21.55 5.25
C ILE A 230 9.47 -22.13 5.68
N ILE A 231 10.42 -21.27 6.07
CA ILE A 231 11.76 -21.69 6.50
C ILE A 231 11.72 -22.40 7.87
N LYS A 232 10.97 -21.83 8.82
CA LYS A 232 10.75 -22.34 10.17
C LYS A 232 9.45 -23.14 10.23
N SER A 233 9.44 -24.29 9.56
CA SER A 233 8.29 -25.20 9.56
C SER A 233 8.13 -25.93 10.90
N LYS A 234 6.98 -26.57 11.12
CA LYS A 234 6.72 -27.37 12.33
C LYS A 234 7.74 -28.49 12.55
N LEU A 235 8.27 -29.06 11.47
CA LEU A 235 9.32 -30.10 11.51
C LEU A 235 10.73 -29.51 11.70
N ARG A 236 10.94 -28.24 11.32
CA ARG A 236 12.21 -27.51 11.43
C ARG A 236 12.06 -26.31 12.38
N ASN A 237 11.62 -26.57 13.61
CA ASN A 237 11.33 -25.53 14.60
C ASN A 237 12.54 -25.11 15.45
N ARG A 238 13.59 -25.95 15.51
CA ARG A 238 14.86 -25.69 16.22
C ARG A 238 15.91 -25.11 15.28
N MET A 239 15.73 -23.84 14.90
CA MET A 239 16.70 -23.08 14.10
C MET A 239 17.16 -21.86 14.89
N GLN A 240 18.48 -21.62 14.94
CA GLN A 240 19.05 -20.43 15.54
C GLN A 240 18.83 -19.19 14.65
N LEU A 241 18.78 -18.00 15.26
CA LEU A 241 18.52 -16.74 14.58
C LEU A 241 19.52 -16.41 13.45
N PRO A 242 20.85 -16.61 13.60
CA PRO A 242 21.80 -16.31 12.52
C PRO A 242 21.53 -17.13 11.26
N MET A 243 21.21 -18.42 11.42
CA MET A 243 20.86 -19.30 10.30
C MET A 243 19.54 -18.89 9.64
N LEU A 244 18.55 -18.48 10.44
CA LEU A 244 17.28 -17.99 9.90
C LEU A 244 17.48 -16.71 9.08
N ASN A 245 18.25 -15.76 9.61
CA ASN A 245 18.57 -14.49 8.94
C ASN A 245 19.36 -14.73 7.64
N ALA A 246 20.34 -15.63 7.65
CA ALA A 246 21.09 -16.00 6.45
C ALA A 246 20.17 -16.58 5.36
N LEU A 247 19.26 -17.50 5.73
CA LEU A 247 18.32 -18.11 4.78
C LEU A 247 17.31 -17.10 4.21
N LEU A 248 16.79 -16.20 5.06
CA LEU A 248 15.93 -15.10 4.61
C LEU A 248 16.67 -14.18 3.65
N SER A 249 17.91 -13.82 3.96
CA SER A 249 18.75 -12.95 3.13
C SER A 249 19.05 -13.57 1.76
N VAL A 250 19.43 -14.86 1.74
CA VAL A 250 19.63 -15.60 0.47
C VAL A 250 18.35 -15.63 -0.34
N ARG A 251 17.19 -15.93 0.27
CA ARG A 251 15.91 -15.98 -0.43
C ARG A 251 15.49 -14.61 -0.99
N ALA A 252 15.68 -13.54 -0.21
CA ALA A 252 15.41 -12.17 -0.64
C ALA A 252 16.35 -11.75 -1.80
N GLY A 253 17.64 -12.07 -1.70
CA GLY A 253 18.64 -11.80 -2.73
C GLY A 253 18.34 -12.55 -4.04
N LEU A 254 17.99 -13.83 -3.97
CA LEU A 254 17.60 -14.62 -5.14
C LEU A 254 16.33 -14.05 -5.81
N LYS A 255 15.32 -13.69 -4.99
CA LYS A 255 14.08 -13.05 -5.47
C LYS A 255 14.37 -11.73 -6.20
N ARG A 256 15.27 -10.89 -5.67
CA ARG A 256 15.67 -9.62 -6.31
C ARG A 256 16.26 -9.83 -7.71
N HIS A 257 16.98 -10.92 -7.92
CA HIS A 257 17.57 -11.25 -9.22
C HIS A 257 16.66 -12.08 -10.13
N GLY A 258 15.43 -12.39 -9.69
CA GLY A 258 14.51 -13.26 -10.42
C GLY A 258 15.01 -14.70 -10.59
N LYS A 259 15.91 -15.16 -9.72
CA LYS A 259 16.50 -16.52 -9.77
C LYS A 259 15.93 -17.41 -8.68
N CYS A 260 15.95 -18.72 -8.93
CA CYS A 260 15.60 -19.76 -7.96
C CYS A 260 16.87 -20.52 -7.55
N CYS A 261 16.81 -21.33 -6.49
CA CYS A 261 17.92 -22.20 -6.07
C CYS A 261 18.43 -23.11 -7.20
N ASP A 262 17.57 -23.43 -8.17
CA ASP A 262 17.90 -24.31 -9.28
C ASP A 262 18.56 -23.57 -10.46
N THR A 263 18.42 -22.24 -10.53
CA THR A 263 18.93 -21.41 -11.63
C THR A 263 20.10 -20.51 -11.21
N TYR A 264 20.44 -20.49 -9.93
CA TYR A 264 21.53 -19.70 -9.41
C TYR A 264 22.83 -20.50 -9.40
N GLU A 265 23.76 -20.12 -10.28
CA GLU A 265 25.13 -20.61 -10.24
C GLU A 265 25.94 -19.83 -9.21
N MET A 266 26.48 -20.54 -8.22
CA MET A 266 27.37 -19.95 -7.23
C MET A 266 28.71 -19.52 -7.86
N PRO A 267 29.26 -18.35 -7.49
CA PRO A 267 30.59 -17.94 -7.93
C PRO A 267 31.65 -18.98 -7.57
N LYS A 268 32.58 -19.24 -8.50
CA LYS A 268 33.66 -20.24 -8.34
C LYS A 268 34.50 -19.97 -7.10
N ASP A 269 34.68 -18.71 -6.74
CA ASP A 269 35.44 -18.29 -5.55
C ASP A 269 34.77 -18.73 -4.25
N VAL A 270 33.43 -18.67 -4.18
CA VAL A 270 32.67 -19.16 -3.02
C VAL A 270 32.76 -20.68 -2.92
N ILE A 271 32.66 -21.38 -4.05
CA ILE A 271 32.83 -22.84 -4.12
C ILE A 271 34.23 -23.25 -3.65
N ASN A 272 35.27 -22.49 -4.04
CA ASN A 272 36.64 -22.75 -3.62
C ASN A 272 36.85 -22.49 -2.13
N LYS A 273 36.20 -21.47 -1.55
CA LYS A 273 36.22 -21.21 -0.10
C LYS A 273 35.50 -22.29 0.71
N ILE A 274 34.41 -22.88 0.21
CA ILE A 274 33.74 -24.00 0.89
C ILE A 274 34.65 -25.24 1.00
N LYS A 275 35.60 -25.39 0.06
CA LYS A 275 36.61 -26.46 0.09
C LYS A 275 37.72 -26.22 1.12
N THR A 276 37.88 -25.00 1.63
CA THR A 276 38.84 -24.70 2.70
C THR A 276 38.17 -24.72 4.06
N MET A 277 38.88 -25.18 5.10
CA MET A 277 38.39 -25.21 6.49
C MET A 277 38.17 -23.81 7.10
N GLU A 278 38.49 -22.75 6.36
CA GLU A 278 38.37 -21.35 6.77
C GLU A 278 36.91 -20.93 7.02
N VAL A 279 35.94 -21.52 6.31
CA VAL A 279 34.51 -21.20 6.44
C VAL A 279 33.90 -21.74 7.76
N TYR A 280 34.55 -22.70 8.41
CA TYR A 280 34.09 -23.34 9.65
C TYR A 280 34.79 -22.82 10.89
N LYS A 281 35.71 -21.85 10.76
CA LYS A 281 36.24 -21.15 11.92
C LYS A 281 35.13 -20.27 12.48
N SER A 282 34.72 -20.53 13.72
CA SER A 282 33.79 -19.65 14.42
C SER A 282 34.48 -18.31 14.64
N ASP A 283 34.23 -17.36 13.76
CA ASP A 283 34.31 -15.97 14.16
C ASP A 283 33.19 -15.79 15.18
N ASP A 284 33.57 -15.49 16.42
CA ASP A 284 32.65 -14.96 17.43
C ASP A 284 32.07 -13.67 16.85
N LEU A 285 30.99 -13.82 16.08
CA LEU A 285 30.27 -12.73 15.45
C LEU A 285 29.62 -11.92 16.57
N ASP A 286 30.32 -10.88 16.97
CA ASP A 286 29.80 -9.77 17.75
C ASP A 286 28.55 -9.23 17.01
N ASP A 287 27.43 -9.13 17.73
CA ASP A 287 26.12 -8.71 17.21
C ASP A 287 26.14 -7.27 16.61
N SER A 288 27.29 -6.60 16.60
CA SER A 288 27.54 -5.24 16.11
C SER A 288 27.61 -5.11 14.58
N VAL A 289 27.76 -6.21 13.81
CA VAL A 289 27.84 -6.14 12.33
C VAL A 289 26.47 -5.88 11.68
N LEU A 290 25.36 -6.00 12.43
CA LEU A 290 24.03 -5.68 11.92
C LEU A 290 23.79 -4.16 11.75
N ASP A 291 24.52 -3.32 12.49
CA ASP A 291 24.36 -1.85 12.41
C ASP A 291 25.05 -1.25 11.17
N LEU A 292 26.00 -1.95 10.56
CA LEU A 292 26.73 -1.48 9.36
C LEU A 292 25.85 -1.40 8.09
N PHE A 293 24.75 -2.15 8.02
CA PHE A 293 23.79 -2.03 6.92
C PHE A 293 22.79 -0.87 7.10
N ILE A 294 22.81 -0.18 8.26
CA ILE A 294 21.99 1.01 8.53
C ILE A 294 22.83 2.29 8.39
N THR A 295 24.16 2.23 8.55
CA THR A 295 25.02 3.44 8.57
C THR A 295 25.77 3.77 7.27
N GLU A 296 25.81 2.90 6.25
CA GLU A 296 26.55 3.20 4.99
C GLU A 296 25.71 3.87 3.88
N THR A 297 24.78 4.77 4.23
CA THR A 297 24.22 5.74 3.26
C THR A 297 24.56 7.20 3.52
N ASP A 298 25.25 7.50 4.62
CA ASP A 298 25.80 8.84 4.89
C ASP A 298 27.31 8.79 4.66
N ASP A 299 27.71 8.93 3.39
CA ASP A 299 28.95 9.56 2.92
C ASP A 299 29.38 8.98 1.55
N VAL A 300 28.79 9.47 0.46
CA VAL A 300 29.51 9.83 -0.78
C VAL A 300 28.67 10.87 -1.55
N ILE A 301 29.05 12.16 -1.38
CA ILE A 301 28.91 13.35 -2.26
C ILE A 301 27.54 13.63 -2.89
#